data_AF-A0A4C1Z2W1-F1
#
_entry.id   AF-A0A4C1Z2W1-F1
#
_cell.length_a   1.000
_cell.length_b   1.000
_cell.length_c   1.000
_cell.angle_alpha   90.00
_cell.angle_beta   90.00
_cell.angle_gamma   90.00
#
_symmetry.space_group_name_H-M   'P 1'
#
loop_
_entity.id
_entity.type
_entity.pdbx_description
1 polymer ?
#
loop_
_entity_poly.entity_id
_entity_poly.type
_entity_poly.pdbx_seq_one_letter_code
_entity_poly.pdbx_strand_id
1 'polypeptide(L)'
;MLERLLEQKTAVNLYSVEHDRIDTLSPSDWELMKNLTQVLKFFYEATLDLSFDNACISIVIPLIALLNRKLQFRDENESEVMRSMKTKLHESMNRRFAYVQGHAALITSTLLDPRFKKTHI
;
A
#
# COMPACT_ATOMS: atom_id res chain seq x y z
N MET A 1 10.73 -3.86 -6.28
CA MET A 1 10.93 -4.09 -7.74
C MET A 1 10.65 -2.82 -8.53
N LEU A 2 9.45 -2.24 -8.42
CA LEU A 2 9.13 -0.96 -9.09
C LEU A 2 10.02 0.20 -8.63
N GLU A 3 10.31 0.31 -7.34
CA GLU A 3 11.24 1.31 -6.79
C GLU A 3 12.63 1.22 -7.44
N ARG A 4 13.20 0.00 -7.52
CA ARG A 4 14.47 -0.25 -8.23
C ARG A 4 14.41 0.12 -9.70
N LEU A 5 13.29 -0.13 -10.38
CA LEU A 5 13.11 0.25 -11.77
C LEU A 5 13.10 1.78 -11.93
N LEU A 6 12.48 2.50 -10.99
CA LEU A 6 12.48 3.97 -10.95
C LEU A 6 13.89 4.53 -10.70
N GLU A 7 14.67 3.92 -9.80
CA GLU A 7 16.07 4.29 -9.56
C GLU A 7 16.94 4.13 -10.83
N GLN A 8 16.65 3.11 -11.63
CA GLN A 8 17.36 2.80 -12.87
C GLN A 8 16.77 3.49 -14.11
N LYS A 9 15.80 4.40 -13.96
CA LYS A 9 15.10 5.06 -15.08
C LYS A 9 16.04 5.59 -16.16
N THR A 10 17.11 6.28 -15.78
CA THR A 10 18.08 6.86 -16.73
C THR A 10 18.82 5.77 -17.51
N ALA A 11 19.28 4.72 -16.83
CA ALA A 11 20.00 3.62 -17.45
C ALA A 11 19.09 2.82 -18.41
N VAL A 12 17.85 2.56 -18.00
CA VAL A 12 16.85 1.88 -18.82
C VAL A 12 16.51 2.70 -20.07
N ASN A 13 16.28 4.01 -19.92
CA ASN A 13 15.97 4.87 -21.06
C ASN A 13 17.15 4.98 -22.03
N LEU A 14 18.39 5.10 -21.54
CA LEU A 14 19.58 5.13 -22.39
C LEU A 14 19.73 3.82 -23.17
N TYR A 15 19.60 2.69 -22.49
CA TYR A 15 19.71 1.38 -23.11
C TYR A 15 18.65 1.15 -24.20
N SER A 16 17.41 1.58 -23.97
CA SER A 16 16.33 1.53 -24.97
C SER A 16 16.62 2.39 -26.20
N VAL A 17 17.27 3.55 -26.04
CA VAL A 17 17.67 4.40 -27.17
C VAL A 17 18.83 3.78 -27.96
N GLU A 18 19.77 3.11 -27.28
CA GLU A 18 20.89 2.43 -27.93
C GLU A 18 20.46 1.14 -28.66
N HIS A 19 19.36 0.53 -28.22
CA HIS A 19 18.84 -0.72 -28.76
C HIS A 19 17.38 -0.54 -29.18
N ASP A 20 17.15 -0.25 -30.47
CA ASP A 20 15.84 -0.04 -31.14
C ASP A 20 14.84 -1.23 -31.06
N ARG A 21 15.07 -2.20 -30.18
CA ARG A 21 14.23 -3.38 -29.95
C ARG A 21 13.32 -3.25 -28.73
N ILE A 22 13.51 -2.22 -27.89
CA ILE A 22 12.75 -2.03 -26.64
C ILE A 22 12.05 -0.67 -26.67
N ASP A 23 10.72 -0.70 -26.67
CA ASP A 23 9.91 0.52 -26.57
C ASP A 23 10.23 1.26 -25.26
N THR A 24 10.48 2.57 -25.37
CA THR A 24 10.71 3.42 -24.21
C THR A 24 9.41 3.64 -23.44
N LEU A 25 9.44 3.48 -22.13
CA LEU A 25 8.32 3.83 -21.26
C LEU A 25 8.03 5.34 -21.34
N SER A 26 6.76 5.69 -21.50
CA SER A 26 6.34 7.09 -21.61
C SER A 26 6.52 7.82 -20.28
N PRO A 27 6.63 9.16 -20.28
CA PRO A 27 6.67 9.95 -19.05
C PRO A 27 5.49 9.66 -18.11
N SER A 28 4.31 9.40 -18.66
CA SER A 28 3.11 9.00 -17.91
C SER A 28 3.26 7.64 -17.22
N ASP A 29 3.93 6.67 -17.85
CA ASP A 29 4.16 5.35 -17.23
C ASP A 29 5.10 5.46 -16.03
N TRP A 30 6.15 6.28 -16.17
CA TRP A 30 7.07 6.56 -15.07
C TRP A 30 6.37 7.24 -13.88
N GLU A 31 5.49 8.20 -14.16
CA GLU A 31 4.72 8.88 -13.12
C GLU A 31 3.70 7.94 -12.47
N LEU A 32 3.03 7.10 -13.26
CA LEU A 32 2.13 6.07 -12.74
C LEU A 32 2.87 5.10 -11.81
N MET A 33 4.05 4.60 -12.20
CA MET A 33 4.86 3.72 -11.36
C MET A 33 5.31 4.38 -10.06
N LYS A 34 5.67 5.68 -10.10
CA LYS A 34 6.02 6.45 -8.91
C LYS A 34 4.84 6.53 -7.94
N ASN A 35 3.67 6.91 -8.44
CA ASN A 35 2.44 7.00 -7.64
C ASN A 35 2.02 5.63 -7.09
N LEU A 36 2.17 4.57 -7.90
CA LEU A 36 1.91 3.19 -7.48
C LEU A 36 2.84 2.76 -6.34
N THR A 37 4.13 3.06 -6.46
CA THR A 37 5.14 2.73 -5.44
C THR A 37 4.83 3.44 -4.12
N GLN A 38 4.36 4.70 -4.15
CA GLN A 38 3.93 5.40 -2.94
C GLN A 38 2.75 4.73 -2.23
N VAL A 39 1.74 4.26 -2.98
CA VAL A 39 0.60 3.53 -2.39
C VAL A 39 1.07 2.20 -1.79
N LEU A 40 1.91 1.45 -2.52
CA LEU A 40 2.42 0.16 -2.06
C LEU A 40 3.36 0.28 -0.86
N LYS A 41 4.02 1.43 -0.67
CA LYS A 41 4.90 1.67 0.47
C LYS A 41 4.19 1.51 1.81
N PHE A 42 2.93 1.94 1.93
CA PHE A 42 2.15 1.76 3.17
C PHE A 42 1.94 0.29 3.51
N PHE A 43 1.76 -0.57 2.50
CA PHE A 43 1.63 -2.02 2.70
C PHE A 43 2.96 -2.67 3.09
N TYR A 44 4.05 -2.19 2.50
CA TYR A 44 5.38 -2.63 2.86
C TYR A 44 5.70 -2.30 4.33
N GLU A 45 5.47 -1.06 4.76
CA GLU A 45 5.64 -0.63 6.16
C GLU A 45 4.76 -1.46 7.11
N ALA A 46 3.48 -1.64 6.77
CA ALA A 46 2.57 -2.49 7.53
C ALA A 46 3.07 -3.96 7.65
N THR A 47 3.66 -4.49 6.57
CA THR A 47 4.23 -5.84 6.57
C THR A 47 5.46 -5.93 7.46
N LEU A 48 6.33 -4.91 7.45
CA LEU A 48 7.49 -4.85 8.34
C LEU A 48 7.06 -4.79 9.81
N ASP A 49 6.07 -3.96 10.15
CA ASP A 49 5.53 -3.85 11.50
C ASP A 49 5.00 -5.19 12.03
N LEU A 50 4.35 -5.98 11.15
CA LEU A 50 3.83 -7.31 11.46
C LEU A 50 4.90 -8.41 11.47
N SER A 51 6.02 -8.21 10.78
CA SER A 51 7.10 -9.19 10.67
C SER A 51 8.13 -9.06 11.78
N PHE A 52 7.99 -8.08 12.67
CA PHE A 52 8.89 -7.88 13.80
C PHE A 52 8.64 -8.91 14.90
N ASP A 53 9.68 -9.37 15.58
CA ASP A 53 9.58 -10.43 16.60
C ASP A 53 8.66 -10.08 17.79
N ASN A 54 8.45 -8.79 18.04
CA ASN A 54 7.59 -8.28 19.09
C ASN A 54 6.20 -7.84 18.61
N ALA A 55 5.82 -8.17 17.36
CA ALA A 55 4.54 -7.80 16.80
C ALA A 55 3.40 -8.45 17.60
N CYS A 56 2.52 -7.61 18.16
CA CYS A 56 1.34 -8.07 18.89
C CYS A 56 0.13 -8.15 17.96
N ILE A 57 -0.69 -9.19 18.12
CA ILE A 57 -1.93 -9.36 17.36
C ILE A 57 -2.94 -8.20 17.53
N SER A 58 -2.79 -7.41 18.60
CA SER A 58 -3.54 -6.17 18.83
C SER A 58 -3.34 -5.09 17.75
N ILE A 59 -2.28 -5.17 16.93
CA ILE A 59 -2.03 -4.21 15.85
C ILE A 59 -2.87 -4.48 14.60
N VAL A 60 -3.41 -5.69 14.45
CA VAL A 60 -4.05 -6.14 13.20
C VAL A 60 -5.26 -5.28 12.83
N ILE A 61 -6.18 -5.04 13.77
CA ILE A 61 -7.36 -4.20 13.52
C ILE A 61 -6.96 -2.74 13.19
N PRO A 62 -6.15 -2.05 14.02
CA PRO A 62 -5.70 -0.69 13.72
C PRO A 62 -5.00 -0.56 12.38
N LEU A 63 -4.15 -1.53 12.03
CA LEU A 63 -3.35 -1.49 10.80
C LEU A 63 -4.23 -1.68 9.56
N ILE A 64 -5.20 -2.59 9.59
CA ILE A 64 -6.17 -2.74 8.50
C ILE A 64 -7.01 -1.46 8.34
N ALA A 65 -7.46 -0.86 9.44
CA ALA A 65 -8.19 0.41 9.40
C ALA A 65 -7.33 1.55 8.81
N LEU A 66 -6.05 1.63 9.18
CA LEU A 66 -5.09 2.59 8.64
C LEU A 66 -4.90 2.41 7.12
N LEU A 67 -4.65 1.17 6.67
CA LEU A 67 -4.48 0.87 5.24
C LEU A 67 -5.73 1.21 4.43
N ASN A 68 -6.92 0.86 4.92
CA ASN A 68 -8.18 1.23 4.27
C ASN A 68 -8.35 2.76 4.18
N ARG A 69 -8.04 3.49 5.26
CA ARG A 69 -8.08 4.97 5.25
C ARG A 69 -7.11 5.56 4.23
N LYS A 70 -5.90 4.99 4.10
CA LYS A 70 -4.90 5.42 3.10
C LYS A 70 -5.38 5.19 1.66
N LEU A 71 -6.07 4.08 1.40
CA LEU A 71 -6.64 3.79 0.09
C LEU A 71 -7.85 4.68 -0.26
N GLN A 72 -8.61 5.12 0.74
CA GLN A 72 -9.75 6.01 0.55
C GLN A 72 -9.34 7.48 0.35
N PHE A 73 -8.11 7.85 0.72
CA PHE A 73 -7.58 9.19 0.46
C PHE A 73 -7.48 9.45 -1.04
N ARG A 74 -8.14 10.53 -1.49
CA ARG A 74 -8.17 10.98 -2.88
C ARG A 74 -7.42 12.30 -2.99
N ASP A 75 -6.51 12.37 -3.95
CA ASP A 75 -5.90 13.60 -4.41
C ASP A 75 -6.71 14.10 -5.62
N GLU A 76 -6.94 15.41 -5.71
CA GLU A 76 -7.66 16.03 -6.82
C GLU A 76 -6.94 15.83 -8.16
N ASN A 77 -5.61 15.73 -8.12
CA ASN A 77 -4.76 15.51 -9.29
C ASN A 77 -4.54 14.01 -9.61
N GLU A 78 -5.21 13.11 -8.90
CA GLU A 78 -5.05 11.68 -9.09
C GLU A 78 -5.63 11.19 -10.43
N SER A 79 -4.81 10.49 -11.21
CA SER A 79 -5.25 9.84 -12.46
C SER A 79 -6.39 8.83 -12.24
N GLU A 80 -7.26 8.67 -13.23
CA GLU A 80 -8.36 7.69 -13.17
C GLU A 80 -7.87 6.25 -12.96
N VAL A 81 -6.74 5.90 -13.59
CA VAL A 81 -6.09 4.59 -13.43
C VAL A 81 -5.70 4.34 -11.97
N MET A 82 -5.10 5.34 -11.32
CA MET A 82 -4.72 5.23 -9.90
C MET A 82 -5.94 5.11 -9.00
N ARG A 83 -7.00 5.89 -9.27
CA ARG A 83 -8.26 5.82 -8.54
C ARG A 83 -8.92 4.44 -8.65
N SER A 84 -8.97 3.89 -9.87
CA SER A 84 -9.47 2.53 -10.13
C SER A 84 -8.65 1.47 -9.37
N MET A 85 -7.33 1.61 -9.38
CA MET A 85 -6.42 0.72 -8.69
C MET A 85 -6.59 0.74 -7.17
N LYS A 86 -6.64 1.93 -6.55
CA LYS A 86 -6.95 2.10 -5.12
C LYS A 86 -8.31 1.50 -4.74
N THR A 87 -9.31 1.67 -5.60
CA THR A 87 -10.66 1.13 -5.39
C THR A 87 -10.63 -0.40 -5.36
N LYS A 88 -10.01 -1.03 -6.37
CA LYS A 88 -9.83 -2.49 -6.42
C LYS A 88 -9.02 -3.03 -5.24
N LEU A 89 -7.97 -2.32 -4.81
CA LEU A 89 -7.21 -2.68 -3.62
C LEU A 89 -8.07 -2.62 -2.36
N HIS A 90 -8.87 -1.57 -2.20
CA HIS A 90 -9.74 -1.38 -1.03
C HIS A 90 -10.82 -2.46 -0.97
N GLU A 91 -11.44 -2.80 -2.09
CA GLU A 91 -12.38 -3.92 -2.19
C GLU A 91 -11.70 -5.26 -1.83
N SER A 92 -10.50 -5.51 -2.34
CA SER A 92 -9.73 -6.72 -2.02
C SER A 92 -9.37 -6.78 -0.53
N MET A 93 -8.97 -5.67 0.08
CA MET A 93 -8.70 -5.56 1.52
C MET A 93 -9.93 -5.93 2.33
N ASN A 94 -11.07 -5.29 2.06
CA ASN A 94 -12.30 -5.55 2.80
C ASN A 94 -12.78 -6.99 2.62
N ARG A 95 -12.64 -7.56 1.42
CA ARG A 95 -12.99 -8.96 1.16
C ARG A 95 -12.10 -9.94 1.93
N ARG A 96 -10.78 -9.75 1.88
CA ARG A 96 -9.81 -10.67 2.50
C ARG A 96 -9.81 -10.58 4.03
N PHE A 97 -10.08 -9.41 4.58
CA PHE A 97 -10.07 -9.16 6.02
C PHE A 97 -11.47 -9.02 6.63
N ALA A 98 -12.53 -9.42 5.92
CA ALA A 98 -13.91 -9.34 6.42
C ALA A 98 -14.11 -10.05 7.77
N TYR A 99 -13.38 -11.14 8.02
CA TYR A 99 -13.46 -11.92 9.26
C TYR A 99 -12.97 -11.16 10.50
N VAL A 100 -12.13 -10.13 10.33
CA VAL A 100 -11.43 -9.45 11.42
C VAL A 100 -12.40 -8.74 12.36
N GLN A 101 -13.51 -8.21 11.84
CA GLN A 101 -14.53 -7.52 12.62
C GLN A 101 -15.35 -8.44 13.54
N GLY A 102 -15.34 -9.75 13.29
CA GLY A 102 -16.05 -10.74 14.11
C GLY A 102 -15.12 -11.60 14.98
N HIS A 103 -13.81 -11.45 14.84
CA HIS A 103 -12.85 -12.33 15.50
C HIS A 103 -12.57 -11.87 16.93
N ALA A 104 -13.20 -12.52 17.91
CA ALA A 104 -13.12 -12.15 19.33
C ALA A 104 -11.69 -11.90 19.83
N ALA A 105 -10.74 -12.78 19.49
CA ALA A 105 -9.35 -12.60 19.95
C ALA A 105 -8.67 -11.32 19.39
N LEU A 106 -9.01 -10.90 18.16
CA LEU A 106 -8.47 -9.68 17.57
C LEU A 106 -9.07 -8.45 18.24
N ILE A 107 -10.38 -8.47 18.49
CA ILE A 107 -11.09 -7.39 19.18
C ILE A 107 -10.57 -7.24 20.61
N THR A 108 -10.53 -8.34 21.38
CA THR A 108 -10.10 -8.32 22.78
C THR A 108 -8.64 -7.88 22.90
N SER A 109 -7.74 -8.41 22.07
CA SER A 109 -6.33 -7.99 22.11
C SER A 109 -6.16 -6.50 21.77
N THR A 110 -6.88 -6.00 20.75
CA THR A 110 -6.85 -4.58 20.37
C THR A 110 -7.38 -3.69 21.50
N LEU A 111 -8.48 -4.08 22.14
CA LEU A 111 -9.11 -3.32 23.22
C LEU A 111 -8.25 -3.25 24.48
N LEU A 112 -7.57 -4.35 24.81
CA LEU A 112 -6.72 -4.44 25.99
C LEU A 112 -5.40 -3.67 25.82
N ASP A 113 -4.92 -3.53 24.58
CA ASP A 113 -3.65 -2.85 24.30
C ASP A 113 -3.76 -1.33 24.56
N PRO A 114 -3.02 -0.79 25.55
CA PRO A 114 -3.10 0.61 25.92
C PRO A 114 -2.69 1.56 24.78
N ARG A 115 -1.91 1.09 23.79
CA ARG A 115 -1.49 1.91 22.64
C ARG A 115 -2.69 2.40 21.81
N PHE A 116 -3.77 1.63 21.77
CA PHE A 116 -4.92 1.91 20.91
C PHE A 116 -6.15 2.50 21.66
N LYS A 117 -6.08 2.62 22.99
CA LYS A 117 -7.19 3.15 23.81
C LYS A 117 -7.53 4.63 23.57
N LYS A 118 -6.57 5.43 23.08
CA LYS A 118 -6.79 6.86 22.79
C LYS A 118 -7.22 7.13 21.34
N THR A 119 -7.22 6.10 20.50
CA THR A 119 -7.46 6.23 19.05
C THR A 119 -8.85 5.72 18.65
N HIS A 120 -9.56 5.05 19.57
CA HIS A 120 -10.87 4.43 19.33
C HIS A 120 -11.89 4.64 20.46
N ILE A 121 -11.93 5.84 21.04
CA ILE A 121 -13.10 6.35 21.79
C ILE A 121 -13.40 7.76 21.30
#